data_AF-A0A662GMN3-F1
#
_entry.id   AF-A0A662GMN3-F1
#
_cell.length_a   1.000
_cell.length_b   1.000
_cell.length_c   1.000
_cell.angle_alpha   90.00
_cell.angle_beta   90.00
_cell.angle_gamma   90.00
#
_symmetry.space_group_name_H-M   'P 1'
#
loop_
_entity.id
_entity.type
_entity.pdbx_description
1 polymer ?
#
loop_
_entity_poly.entity_id
_entity_poly.type
_entity_poly.pdbx_seq_one_letter_code
_entity_poly.pdbx_strand_id
1 'polypeptide(L)'
;MYCEFPGAAMSAALSAALRLTEEAAASLKQSLLGLAADMAGVLAGLVVALNVSVLEPIRWALVAYPAVLAVRGLTNGILCAKLSTSLHVGSINTSLLRNTEEFYALVSSLAFFNFAVSLTASAAVCAVSAAAFGASVADLLHILLCVVDSMAISFTVTAPLSFVVASRAYLKGLDPDYVTYPVMSTLADVVVSACYLLVVRLHSVGETLLLLLIFAGAAATSIASLAKFSGHETFKGVLRESAASFAIVSALSSLAGAALRGIGDVIGEYRPLYVVYPAVIDTVGDVGSIVGSTYTTKLALGELGADARGMARSLPVVVGSWASSLLVFASLPPLSAAFTGCSLAECLSLLRVLLLSNAVSVPVVALAAMAVATVAYRRGLDPDSFVNPVGSSLADAVTSYALLLSLASAGKF
;
A
#
# COMPACT_ATOMS: atom_id res chain seq x y z
N MET A 1 10.64 39.88 41.11
CA MET A 1 11.10 39.63 39.72
C MET A 1 11.99 38.39 39.81
N TYR A 2 11.41 37.19 39.62
CA TYR A 2 12.16 35.94 39.72
C TYR A 2 12.91 35.72 38.41
N CYS A 3 14.24 35.74 38.46
CA CYS A 3 15.08 35.33 37.35
C CYS A 3 14.94 33.81 37.16
N GLU A 4 14.39 33.37 36.04
CA GLU A 4 14.51 31.98 35.60
C GLU A 4 15.99 31.64 35.38
N PHE A 5 16.46 30.59 36.05
CA PHE A 5 17.86 30.14 35.96
C PHE A 5 18.14 29.52 34.57
N PRO A 6 19.17 29.98 33.84
CA PRO A 6 19.55 29.45 32.52
C PRO A 6 19.82 27.94 32.49
N GLY A 7 20.27 27.36 33.61
CA GLY A 7 20.56 25.93 33.73
C GLY A 7 19.33 25.01 33.70
N ALA A 8 18.16 25.49 34.16
CA ALA A 8 16.93 24.70 34.16
C ALA A 8 16.35 24.56 32.74
N ALA A 9 16.39 25.64 31.96
CA ALA A 9 15.97 25.65 30.55
C ALA A 9 16.89 24.77 29.68
N MET A 10 18.20 24.80 29.92
CA MET A 10 19.17 23.96 29.21
C MET A 10 19.00 22.46 29.54
N SER A 11 18.76 22.12 30.81
CA SER A 11 18.46 20.75 31.24
C SER A 11 17.15 20.22 30.64
N ALA A 12 16.10 21.06 30.61
CA ALA A 12 14.82 20.73 30.00
C ALA A 12 14.95 20.50 28.48
N ALA A 13 15.65 21.38 27.76
CA ALA A 13 15.91 21.24 26.33
C ALA A 13 16.70 19.96 26.00
N LEU A 14 17.72 19.64 26.80
CA LEU A 14 18.50 18.41 26.65
C LEU A 14 17.63 17.16 26.87
N SER A 15 16.79 17.17 27.91
CA SER A 15 15.87 16.06 28.19
C SER A 15 14.83 15.86 27.10
N ALA A 16 14.33 16.94 26.50
CA ALA A 16 13.39 16.89 25.39
C ALA A 16 14.07 16.34 24.12
N ALA A 17 15.30 16.79 23.83
CA ALA A 17 16.08 16.28 22.71
C ALA A 17 16.36 14.77 22.86
N LEU A 18 16.74 14.31 24.07
CA LEU A 18 16.95 12.89 24.35
C LEU A 18 15.69 12.06 24.12
N ARG A 19 14.52 12.51 24.60
CA ARG A 19 13.24 11.83 24.36
C ARG A 19 12.92 11.70 22.87
N LEU A 20 13.09 12.78 22.10
CA LEU A 20 12.87 12.76 20.65
C LEU A 20 13.81 11.77 19.95
N THR A 21 15.07 11.68 20.39
CA THR A 21 16.03 10.72 19.83
C THR A 21 15.69 9.28 20.19
N GLU A 22 15.20 9.01 21.40
CA GLU A 22 14.76 7.69 21.83
C GLU A 22 13.52 7.23 21.04
N GLU A 23 12.54 8.12 20.88
CA GLU A 23 11.34 7.85 20.07
C GLU A 23 11.70 7.59 18.61
N ALA A 24 12.60 8.40 18.02
CA ALA A 24 13.06 8.19 16.66
C ALA A 24 13.85 6.88 16.49
N ALA A 25 14.67 6.51 17.48
CA ALA A 25 15.39 5.23 17.47
C ALA A 25 14.46 4.03 17.62
N ALA A 26 13.41 4.14 18.44
CA ALA A 26 12.38 3.11 18.56
C ALA A 26 11.58 2.96 17.26
N SER A 27 11.17 4.10 16.67
CA SER A 27 10.54 4.13 15.36
C SER A 27 11.44 3.49 14.30
N LEU A 28 12.73 3.81 14.26
CA LEU A 28 13.66 3.21 13.30
C LEU A 28 13.67 1.68 13.39
N LYS A 29 13.76 1.12 14.61
CA LYS A 29 13.79 -0.34 14.77
C LYS A 29 12.50 -1.01 14.27
N GLN A 30 11.34 -0.43 14.57
CA GLN A 30 10.06 -1.00 14.17
C GLN A 30 9.78 -0.80 12.68
N SER A 31 10.06 0.40 12.14
CA SER A 31 9.93 0.68 10.71
C SER A 31 10.87 -0.20 9.89
N LEU A 32 12.13 -0.41 10.32
CA LEU A 32 13.04 -1.30 9.62
C LEU A 32 12.53 -2.75 9.57
N LEU A 33 11.86 -3.22 10.63
CA LEU A 33 11.27 -4.55 10.65
C LEU A 33 10.09 -4.69 9.66
N GLY A 34 9.27 -3.65 9.51
CA GLY A 34 8.22 -3.59 8.50
C GLY A 34 8.78 -3.50 7.08
N LEU A 35 9.58 -2.45 6.81
CA LEU A 35 10.13 -2.11 5.48
C LEU A 35 11.14 -3.14 4.95
N ALA A 36 11.69 -4.02 5.80
CA ALA A 36 12.49 -5.14 5.31
C ALA A 36 11.68 -6.10 4.43
N ALA A 37 10.35 -6.13 4.56
CA ALA A 37 9.48 -6.92 3.70
C ALA A 37 9.56 -6.47 2.23
N ASP A 38 9.76 -5.18 1.96
CA ASP A 38 9.75 -4.57 0.63
C ASP A 38 10.88 -5.10 -0.26
N MET A 39 11.97 -5.61 0.35
CA MET A 39 13.03 -6.33 -0.37
C MET A 39 12.49 -7.57 -1.10
N ALA A 40 11.44 -8.19 -0.56
CA ALA A 40 10.74 -9.30 -1.18
C ALA A 40 9.70 -8.86 -2.23
N GLY A 41 9.43 -7.56 -2.39
CA GLY A 41 8.59 -7.01 -3.47
C GLY A 41 9.10 -7.39 -4.87
N VAL A 42 10.41 -7.62 -5.02
CA VAL A 42 11.02 -8.17 -6.25
C VAL A 42 10.41 -9.53 -6.62
N LEU A 43 9.97 -10.34 -5.64
CA LEU A 43 9.36 -11.64 -5.89
C LEU A 43 8.00 -11.53 -6.59
N ALA A 44 7.20 -10.50 -6.30
CA ALA A 44 5.92 -10.28 -6.97
C ALA A 44 6.13 -10.01 -8.47
N GLY A 45 7.11 -9.14 -8.80
CA GLY A 45 7.53 -8.92 -10.18
C GLY A 45 8.06 -10.20 -10.85
N LEU A 46 8.81 -11.02 -10.12
CA LEU A 46 9.31 -12.30 -10.62
C LEU A 46 8.19 -13.31 -10.91
N VAL A 47 7.16 -13.38 -10.07
CA VAL A 47 6.00 -14.26 -10.29
C VAL A 47 5.35 -13.98 -11.64
N VAL A 48 5.17 -12.70 -12.00
CA VAL A 48 4.63 -12.33 -13.31
C VAL A 48 5.64 -12.58 -14.42
N ALA A 49 6.90 -12.16 -14.23
CA ALA A 49 7.95 -12.29 -15.25
C ALA A 49 8.16 -13.75 -15.70
N LEU A 50 8.12 -14.70 -14.77
CA LEU A 50 8.25 -16.14 -15.07
C LEU A 50 7.03 -16.74 -15.77
N ASN A 51 5.88 -16.05 -15.74
CA ASN A 51 4.62 -16.51 -16.31
C ASN A 51 4.12 -15.60 -17.45
N VAL A 52 4.99 -14.76 -18.03
CA VAL A 52 4.63 -13.89 -19.17
C VAL A 52 4.07 -14.70 -20.34
N SER A 53 4.55 -15.92 -20.55
CA SER A 53 4.03 -16.83 -21.60
C SER A 53 2.55 -17.19 -21.45
N VAL A 54 1.98 -17.06 -20.25
CA VAL A 54 0.53 -17.25 -19.99
C VAL A 54 -0.25 -15.97 -20.33
N LEU A 55 0.37 -14.80 -20.17
CA LEU A 55 -0.27 -13.48 -20.33
C LEU A 55 -0.18 -12.95 -21.77
N GLU A 56 0.96 -13.15 -22.43
CA GLU A 56 1.24 -12.62 -23.78
C GLU A 56 0.20 -13.01 -24.84
N PRO A 57 -0.36 -14.24 -24.86
CA PRO A 57 -1.39 -14.60 -25.82
C PRO A 57 -2.71 -13.81 -25.64
N ILE A 58 -2.95 -13.25 -24.46
CA ILE A 58 -4.20 -12.61 -24.08
C ILE A 58 -3.98 -11.10 -23.90
N ARG A 59 -4.27 -10.32 -24.94
CA ARG A 59 -3.98 -8.87 -24.99
C ARG A 59 -4.57 -8.09 -23.81
N TRP A 60 -5.79 -8.40 -23.40
CA TRP A 60 -6.45 -7.72 -22.29
C TRP A 60 -5.89 -8.13 -20.91
N ALA A 61 -5.21 -9.28 -20.80
CA ALA A 61 -4.69 -9.76 -19.52
C ALA A 61 -3.54 -8.87 -19.00
N LEU A 62 -2.72 -8.31 -19.88
CA LEU A 62 -1.70 -7.34 -19.49
C LEU A 62 -2.30 -5.99 -19.06
N VAL A 63 -3.44 -5.61 -19.66
CA VAL A 63 -4.18 -4.38 -19.30
C VAL A 63 -4.90 -4.53 -17.96
N ALA A 64 -5.40 -5.73 -17.65
CA ALA A 64 -6.13 -6.02 -16.43
C ALA A 64 -5.23 -6.08 -15.17
N TYR A 65 -3.98 -6.49 -15.33
CA TYR A 65 -3.09 -6.74 -14.19
C TYR A 65 -2.84 -5.50 -13.29
N PRO A 66 -2.52 -4.30 -13.83
CA PRO A 66 -2.40 -3.09 -13.00
C PRO A 66 -3.70 -2.73 -12.27
N ALA A 67 -4.87 -3.00 -12.88
CA ALA A 67 -6.16 -2.75 -12.24
C ALA A 67 -6.35 -3.68 -11.03
N VAL A 68 -6.00 -4.96 -11.15
CA VAL A 68 -6.04 -5.93 -10.05
C VAL A 68 -5.13 -5.49 -8.88
N LEU A 69 -3.90 -5.05 -9.15
CA LEU A 69 -3.01 -4.51 -8.13
C LEU A 69 -3.57 -3.26 -7.44
N ALA A 70 -4.22 -2.36 -8.19
CA ALA A 70 -4.82 -1.15 -7.64
C ALA A 70 -5.98 -1.47 -6.68
N VAL A 71 -6.87 -2.41 -7.04
CA VAL A 71 -7.96 -2.84 -6.14
C VAL A 71 -7.38 -3.48 -4.87
N ARG A 72 -6.34 -4.32 -5.00
CA ARG A 72 -5.63 -4.92 -3.87
C ARG A 72 -5.06 -3.87 -2.93
N GLY A 73 -4.33 -2.88 -3.44
CA GLY A 73 -3.73 -1.82 -2.62
C GLY A 73 -4.75 -1.04 -1.82
N LEU A 74 -5.87 -0.71 -2.45
CA LEU A 74 -6.99 -0.01 -1.82
C LEU A 74 -7.61 -0.84 -0.67
N THR A 75 -8.03 -2.07 -0.94
CA THR A 75 -8.77 -2.87 0.06
C THR A 75 -7.88 -3.34 1.20
N ASN A 76 -6.66 -3.78 0.89
CA ASN A 76 -5.68 -4.20 1.89
C ASN A 76 -5.20 -3.02 2.74
N GLY A 77 -4.99 -1.84 2.14
CA GLY A 77 -4.58 -0.64 2.87
C GLY A 77 -5.58 -0.20 3.93
N ILE A 78 -6.86 -0.17 3.57
CA ILE A 78 -7.94 0.17 4.50
C ILE A 78 -8.07 -0.89 5.58
N LEU A 79 -7.97 -2.17 5.22
CA LEU A 79 -8.03 -3.26 6.19
C LEU A 79 -6.90 -3.15 7.22
N CYS A 80 -5.66 -2.99 6.77
CA CYS A 80 -4.50 -2.92 7.65
C CYS A 80 -4.56 -1.72 8.60
N ALA A 81 -4.93 -0.53 8.10
CA ALA A 81 -5.07 0.66 8.94
C ALA A 81 -6.12 0.44 10.04
N LYS A 82 -7.33 0.06 9.65
CA LYS A 82 -8.44 -0.14 10.60
C LYS A 82 -8.16 -1.26 11.59
N LEU A 83 -7.50 -2.35 11.19
CA LEU A 83 -7.10 -3.42 12.10
C LEU A 83 -6.11 -2.92 13.16
N SER A 84 -5.09 -2.18 12.75
CA SER A 84 -4.08 -1.66 13.67
C SER A 84 -4.69 -0.69 14.69
N THR A 85 -5.46 0.31 14.22
CA THR A 85 -6.12 1.27 15.10
C THR A 85 -7.16 0.60 16.00
N SER A 86 -7.96 -0.34 15.48
CA SER A 86 -8.96 -1.06 16.28
C SER A 86 -8.35 -1.93 17.38
N LEU A 87 -7.16 -2.52 17.16
CA LEU A 87 -6.43 -3.26 18.19
C LEU A 87 -5.94 -2.36 19.32
N HIS A 88 -5.46 -1.16 18.99
CA HIS A 88 -5.02 -0.17 19.98
C HIS A 88 -6.18 0.43 20.77
N VAL A 89 -7.28 0.75 20.08
CA VAL A 89 -8.51 1.26 20.72
C VAL A 89 -9.19 0.17 21.55
N GLY A 90 -8.98 -1.11 21.23
CA GLY A 90 -9.60 -2.25 21.90
C GLY A 90 -11.03 -2.54 21.43
N SER A 91 -11.40 -2.09 20.22
CA SER A 91 -12.71 -2.38 19.62
C SER A 91 -12.79 -3.78 18.99
N ILE A 92 -11.64 -4.42 18.75
CA ILE A 92 -11.55 -5.80 18.27
C ILE A 92 -10.61 -6.64 19.14
N ASN A 93 -10.80 -7.95 19.11
CA ASN A 93 -9.96 -8.94 19.78
C ASN A 93 -8.89 -9.51 18.84
N THR A 94 -7.88 -10.18 19.40
CA THR A 94 -6.81 -10.89 18.65
C THR A 94 -7.20 -12.30 18.21
N SER A 95 -8.50 -12.67 18.28
CA SER A 95 -9.03 -13.96 17.83
C SER A 95 -9.90 -13.82 16.58
N LEU A 96 -9.61 -14.60 15.53
CA LEU A 96 -10.40 -14.60 14.27
C LEU A 96 -11.85 -15.08 14.44
N LEU A 97 -12.04 -16.19 15.16
CA LEU A 97 -13.33 -16.88 15.24
C LEU A 97 -14.24 -16.37 16.37
N ARG A 98 -13.67 -15.65 17.34
CA ARG A 98 -14.37 -15.12 18.50
C ARG A 98 -14.08 -13.64 18.65
N ASN A 99 -14.34 -12.90 17.56
CA ASN A 99 -14.14 -11.46 17.52
C ASN A 99 -15.43 -10.70 17.77
N THR A 100 -15.34 -9.37 17.79
CA THR A 100 -16.47 -8.46 17.97
C THR A 100 -17.33 -8.38 16.71
N GLU A 101 -18.58 -7.92 16.87
CA GLU A 101 -19.46 -7.66 15.72
C GLU A 101 -18.85 -6.62 14.78
N GLU A 102 -18.17 -5.61 15.33
CA GLU A 102 -17.46 -4.59 14.58
C GLU A 102 -16.38 -5.17 13.65
N PHE A 103 -15.59 -6.15 14.13
CA PHE A 103 -14.62 -6.86 13.28
C PHE A 103 -15.30 -7.56 12.09
N TYR A 104 -16.40 -8.27 12.34
CA TYR A 104 -17.10 -8.97 11.26
C TYR A 104 -17.79 -8.00 10.30
N ALA A 105 -18.29 -6.86 10.80
CA ALA A 105 -18.83 -5.78 9.98
C ALA A 105 -17.75 -5.15 9.11
N LEU A 106 -16.55 -4.91 9.66
CA LEU A 106 -15.38 -4.39 8.93
C LEU A 106 -14.98 -5.33 7.80
N VAL A 107 -14.70 -6.60 8.09
CA VAL A 107 -14.30 -7.59 7.06
C VAL A 107 -15.40 -7.75 6.01
N SER A 108 -16.67 -7.80 6.41
CA SER A 108 -17.81 -7.92 5.48
C SER A 108 -17.98 -6.68 4.61
N SER A 109 -17.77 -5.47 5.16
CA SER A 109 -17.82 -4.23 4.40
C SER A 109 -16.72 -4.16 3.35
N LEU A 110 -15.51 -4.61 3.69
CA LEU A 110 -14.39 -4.66 2.76
C LEU A 110 -14.53 -5.78 1.73
N ALA A 111 -15.15 -6.91 2.08
CA ALA A 111 -15.49 -7.96 1.11
C ALA A 111 -16.47 -7.42 0.04
N PHE A 112 -17.55 -6.75 0.49
CA PHE A 112 -18.51 -6.12 -0.41
C PHE A 112 -17.86 -5.02 -1.25
N PHE A 113 -17.05 -4.16 -0.61
CA PHE A 113 -16.34 -3.09 -1.30
C PHE A 113 -15.35 -3.64 -2.34
N ASN A 114 -14.59 -4.68 -2.01
CA ASN A 114 -13.68 -5.36 -2.92
C ASN A 114 -14.42 -5.87 -4.16
N PHE A 115 -15.58 -6.51 -3.99
CA PHE A 115 -16.42 -6.93 -5.11
C PHE A 115 -16.89 -5.74 -5.96
N ALA A 116 -17.44 -4.69 -5.33
CA ALA A 116 -17.94 -3.52 -6.03
C ALA A 116 -16.85 -2.78 -6.82
N VAL A 117 -15.66 -2.59 -6.24
CA VAL A 117 -14.53 -1.95 -6.92
C VAL A 117 -13.93 -2.86 -8.00
N SER A 118 -13.96 -4.18 -7.83
CA SER A 118 -13.54 -5.11 -8.88
C SER A 118 -14.46 -5.03 -10.11
N LEU A 119 -15.76 -4.81 -9.92
CA LEU A 119 -16.70 -4.56 -11.02
C LEU A 119 -16.36 -3.27 -11.77
N THR A 120 -16.06 -2.18 -11.06
CA THR A 120 -15.69 -0.91 -11.71
C THR A 120 -14.33 -0.99 -12.39
N ALA A 121 -13.35 -1.66 -11.78
CA ALA A 121 -12.05 -1.94 -12.39
C ALA A 121 -12.21 -2.78 -13.67
N SER A 122 -13.04 -3.83 -13.64
CA SER A 122 -13.37 -4.64 -14.82
C SER A 122 -13.96 -3.79 -15.95
N ALA A 123 -14.91 -2.90 -15.62
CA ALA A 123 -15.51 -2.01 -16.59
C ALA A 123 -14.48 -1.04 -17.22
N ALA A 124 -13.55 -0.52 -16.43
CA ALA A 124 -12.46 0.33 -16.94
C ALA A 124 -11.53 -0.45 -17.88
N VAL A 125 -11.14 -1.68 -17.51
CA VAL A 125 -10.30 -2.56 -18.34
C VAL A 125 -11.02 -2.92 -19.64
N CYS A 126 -12.33 -3.21 -19.58
CA CYS A 126 -13.18 -3.43 -20.75
C CYS A 126 -13.18 -2.22 -21.69
N ALA A 127 -13.37 -1.01 -21.15
CA ALA A 127 -13.36 0.22 -21.95
C ALA A 127 -12.02 0.46 -22.64
N VAL A 128 -10.90 0.29 -21.92
CA VAL A 128 -9.55 0.43 -22.47
C VAL A 128 -9.28 -0.64 -23.53
N SER A 129 -9.64 -1.89 -23.26
CA SER A 129 -9.41 -3.01 -24.19
C SER A 129 -10.24 -2.90 -25.47
N ALA A 130 -11.50 -2.45 -25.35
CA ALA A 130 -12.36 -2.16 -26.49
C ALA A 130 -11.79 -1.02 -27.35
N ALA A 131 -11.33 0.07 -26.72
CA ALA A 131 -10.76 1.22 -27.42
C ALA A 131 -9.41 0.94 -28.06
N ALA A 132 -8.53 0.17 -27.40
CA ALA A 132 -7.16 -0.06 -27.87
C ALA A 132 -7.07 -1.14 -28.96
N PHE A 133 -7.84 -2.23 -28.84
CA PHE A 133 -7.68 -3.40 -29.71
C PHE A 133 -9.00 -4.00 -30.24
N GLY A 134 -10.16 -3.37 -29.98
CA GLY A 134 -11.44 -3.85 -30.48
C GLY A 134 -11.91 -5.16 -29.83
N ALA A 135 -11.83 -5.26 -28.49
CA ALA A 135 -12.20 -6.45 -27.73
C ALA A 135 -13.62 -6.96 -28.05
N SER A 136 -13.76 -8.27 -28.22
CA SER A 136 -15.04 -8.92 -28.51
C SER A 136 -15.95 -8.95 -27.28
N VAL A 137 -17.26 -9.19 -27.47
CA VAL A 137 -18.22 -9.36 -26.35
C VAL A 137 -17.80 -10.51 -25.42
N ALA A 138 -17.22 -11.58 -25.97
CA ALA A 138 -16.68 -12.67 -25.18
C ALA A 138 -15.51 -12.22 -24.31
N ASP A 139 -14.61 -11.37 -24.83
CA ASP A 139 -13.50 -10.83 -24.04
C ASP A 139 -14.01 -9.98 -22.87
N LEU A 140 -15.08 -9.20 -23.07
CA LEU A 140 -15.66 -8.40 -21.98
C LEU A 140 -16.14 -9.26 -20.80
N LEU A 141 -16.75 -10.41 -21.09
CA LEU A 141 -17.16 -11.36 -20.05
C LEU A 141 -15.94 -11.94 -19.35
N HIS A 142 -14.91 -12.35 -20.08
CA HIS A 142 -13.70 -12.95 -19.48
C HIS A 142 -12.87 -11.94 -18.69
N ILE A 143 -12.81 -10.67 -19.11
CA ILE A 143 -12.20 -9.59 -18.32
C ILE A 143 -12.94 -9.47 -16.98
N LEU A 144 -14.28 -9.42 -17.01
CA LEU A 144 -15.10 -9.33 -15.81
C LEU A 144 -14.84 -10.50 -14.85
N LEU A 145 -14.93 -11.73 -15.37
CA LEU A 145 -14.69 -12.93 -14.57
C LEU A 145 -13.27 -12.93 -14.02
N CYS A 146 -12.26 -12.71 -14.86
CA CYS A 146 -10.88 -12.80 -14.43
C CYS A 146 -10.49 -11.76 -13.39
N VAL A 147 -10.94 -10.50 -13.52
CA VAL A 147 -10.63 -9.46 -12.53
C VAL A 147 -11.36 -9.74 -11.21
N VAL A 148 -12.66 -10.03 -11.26
CA VAL A 148 -13.47 -10.25 -10.05
C VAL A 148 -13.05 -11.52 -9.32
N ASP A 149 -12.81 -12.62 -10.02
CA ASP A 149 -12.42 -13.90 -9.43
C ASP A 149 -11.02 -13.81 -8.79
N SER A 150 -10.09 -13.12 -9.45
CA SER A 150 -8.75 -12.89 -8.90
C SER A 150 -8.81 -12.11 -7.60
N MET A 151 -9.64 -11.05 -7.57
CA MET A 151 -9.83 -10.24 -6.37
C MET A 151 -10.62 -10.97 -5.28
N ALA A 152 -11.58 -11.82 -5.64
CA ALA A 152 -12.33 -12.62 -4.68
C ALA A 152 -11.43 -13.66 -4.00
N ILE A 153 -10.71 -14.47 -4.79
CA ILE A 153 -9.82 -15.51 -4.27
C ILE A 153 -8.71 -14.88 -3.43
N SER A 154 -8.05 -13.82 -3.93
CA SER A 154 -6.98 -13.16 -3.18
C SER A 154 -7.49 -12.58 -1.86
N PHE A 155 -8.65 -11.92 -1.82
CA PHE A 155 -9.20 -11.36 -0.58
C PHE A 155 -9.50 -12.44 0.48
N THR A 156 -9.92 -13.65 0.08
CA THR A 156 -10.11 -14.76 1.04
C THR A 156 -8.82 -15.19 1.74
N VAL A 157 -7.66 -14.90 1.15
CA VAL A 157 -6.35 -15.21 1.70
C VAL A 157 -5.74 -13.99 2.41
N THR A 158 -5.77 -12.82 1.76
CA THR A 158 -5.12 -11.62 2.28
C THR A 158 -5.83 -11.07 3.52
N ALA A 159 -7.16 -11.08 3.59
CA ALA A 159 -7.88 -10.56 4.75
C ALA A 159 -7.55 -11.28 6.07
N PRO A 160 -7.62 -12.62 6.17
CA PRO A 160 -7.21 -13.32 7.39
C PRO A 160 -5.70 -13.20 7.64
N LEU A 161 -4.87 -13.12 6.59
CA LEU A 161 -3.43 -12.91 6.73
C LEU A 161 -3.12 -11.55 7.36
N SER A 162 -3.76 -10.46 6.91
CA SER A 162 -3.63 -9.12 7.49
C SER A 162 -3.99 -9.12 8.97
N PHE A 163 -5.07 -9.79 9.34
CA PHE A 163 -5.44 -9.95 10.74
C PHE A 163 -4.39 -10.70 11.56
N VAL A 164 -3.84 -11.80 11.02
CA VAL A 164 -2.80 -12.57 11.70
C VAL A 164 -1.54 -11.73 11.88
N VAL A 165 -1.10 -10.99 10.86
CA VAL A 165 0.07 -10.11 10.95
C VAL A 165 -0.16 -9.03 12.01
N ALA A 166 -1.28 -8.30 11.95
CA ALA A 166 -1.63 -7.26 12.92
C ALA A 166 -1.69 -7.80 14.36
N SER A 167 -2.42 -8.90 14.56
CA SER A 167 -2.59 -9.51 15.88
C SER A 167 -1.27 -10.04 16.44
N ARG A 168 -0.42 -10.64 15.59
CA ARG A 168 0.89 -11.15 16.03
C ARG A 168 1.89 -10.03 16.31
N ALA A 169 1.85 -8.92 15.58
CA ALA A 169 2.63 -7.73 15.90
C ALA A 169 2.21 -7.20 17.29
N TYR A 170 0.90 -6.97 17.47
CA TYR A 170 0.32 -6.48 18.72
C TYR A 170 0.65 -7.39 19.92
N LEU A 171 0.45 -8.71 19.79
CA LEU A 171 0.75 -9.68 20.86
C LEU A 171 2.24 -9.78 21.20
N LYS A 172 3.14 -9.42 20.28
CA LYS A 172 4.59 -9.36 20.53
C LYS A 172 5.05 -8.02 21.12
N GLY A 173 4.13 -7.10 21.40
CA GLY A 173 4.43 -5.74 21.87
C GLY A 173 5.03 -4.85 20.78
N LEU A 174 4.91 -5.25 19.51
CA LEU A 174 5.20 -4.37 18.38
C LEU A 174 3.95 -3.56 18.08
N ASP A 175 4.14 -2.35 17.60
CA ASP A 175 3.03 -1.51 17.14
C ASP A 175 2.61 -1.97 15.73
N PRO A 176 1.38 -2.49 15.55
CA PRO A 176 0.89 -2.95 14.25
C PRO A 176 0.88 -1.85 13.18
N ASP A 177 0.90 -0.57 13.53
CA ASP A 177 1.00 0.55 12.57
C ASP A 177 2.34 0.57 11.83
N TYR A 178 3.41 0.02 12.43
CA TYR A 178 4.74 -0.05 11.82
C TYR A 178 4.93 -1.26 10.90
N VAL A 179 4.16 -2.33 11.13
CA VAL A 179 4.46 -3.66 10.60
C VAL A 179 3.38 -4.15 9.66
N THR A 180 2.11 -3.92 9.97
CA THR A 180 1.00 -4.61 9.31
C THR A 180 0.91 -4.25 7.84
N TYR A 181 0.85 -2.97 7.50
CA TYR A 181 0.76 -2.56 6.10
C TYR A 181 2.04 -2.85 5.32
N PRO A 182 3.26 -2.52 5.79
CA PRO A 182 4.49 -2.82 5.05
C PRO A 182 4.71 -4.31 4.77
N VAL A 183 4.38 -5.18 5.72
CA VAL A 183 4.44 -6.62 5.47
C VAL A 183 3.33 -7.07 4.50
N MET A 184 2.13 -6.54 4.67
CA MET A 184 0.98 -6.95 3.86
C MET A 184 0.97 -6.36 2.45
N SER A 185 1.60 -5.22 2.17
CA SER A 185 1.75 -4.66 0.82
C SER A 185 2.44 -5.68 -0.08
N THR A 186 3.62 -6.13 0.34
CA THR A 186 4.42 -7.14 -0.37
C THR A 186 3.74 -8.50 -0.43
N LEU A 187 3.23 -9.03 0.70
CA LEU A 187 2.59 -10.35 0.71
C LEU A 187 1.31 -10.37 -0.13
N ALA A 188 0.49 -9.32 -0.06
CA ALA A 188 -0.72 -9.22 -0.84
C ALA A 188 -0.41 -9.08 -2.33
N ASP A 189 0.71 -8.46 -2.72
CA ASP A 189 1.15 -8.43 -4.12
C ASP A 189 1.54 -9.80 -4.66
N VAL A 190 2.29 -10.58 -3.90
CA VAL A 190 2.61 -11.96 -4.30
C VAL A 190 1.34 -12.80 -4.41
N VAL A 191 0.44 -12.70 -3.41
CA VAL A 191 -0.81 -13.48 -3.38
C VAL A 191 -1.73 -13.09 -4.53
N VAL A 192 -1.99 -11.80 -4.75
CA VAL A 192 -2.90 -11.36 -5.82
C VAL A 192 -2.32 -11.68 -7.20
N SER A 193 -1.01 -11.57 -7.39
CA SER A 193 -0.34 -11.96 -8.65
C SER A 193 -0.49 -13.45 -8.92
N ALA A 194 -0.31 -14.29 -7.90
CA ALA A 194 -0.50 -15.74 -8.03
C ALA A 194 -1.97 -16.10 -8.31
N CYS A 195 -2.93 -15.47 -7.62
CA CYS A 195 -4.36 -15.64 -7.87
C CYS A 195 -4.74 -15.20 -9.29
N TYR A 196 -4.20 -14.06 -9.74
CA TYR A 196 -4.43 -13.55 -11.09
C TYR A 196 -3.94 -14.52 -12.17
N LEU A 197 -2.71 -15.02 -12.03
CA LEU A 197 -2.15 -16.01 -12.95
C LEU A 197 -2.93 -17.32 -12.95
N LEU A 198 -3.39 -17.78 -11.77
CA LEU A 198 -4.23 -18.96 -11.66
C LEU A 198 -5.53 -18.78 -12.45
N VAL A 199 -6.21 -17.65 -12.26
CA VAL A 199 -7.48 -17.34 -12.91
C VAL A 199 -7.33 -17.16 -14.42
N VAL A 200 -6.28 -16.47 -14.87
CA VAL A 200 -5.97 -16.36 -16.32
C VAL A 200 -5.66 -17.74 -16.90
N ARG A 201 -4.92 -18.60 -16.19
CA ARG A 201 -4.66 -19.98 -16.65
C ARG A 201 -5.94 -20.80 -16.75
N LEU A 202 -6.87 -20.68 -15.79
CA LEU A 202 -8.19 -21.33 -15.88
C LEU A 202 -8.96 -20.87 -17.12
N HIS A 203 -8.91 -19.58 -17.44
CA HIS A 203 -9.46 -19.07 -18.68
C HIS A 203 -8.79 -19.69 -19.92
N SER A 204 -7.45 -19.74 -19.97
CA SER A 204 -6.72 -20.30 -21.11
C SER A 204 -7.00 -21.79 -21.36
N VAL A 205 -7.33 -22.56 -20.31
CA VAL A 205 -7.69 -23.98 -20.42
C VAL A 205 -9.19 -24.17 -20.76
N GLY A 206 -9.98 -23.09 -20.74
CA GLY A 206 -11.41 -23.11 -21.10
C GLY A 206 -12.36 -23.46 -19.95
N GLU A 207 -11.91 -23.31 -18.69
CA GLU A 207 -12.70 -23.64 -17.49
C GLU A 207 -13.73 -22.54 -17.12
N THR A 208 -14.53 -22.10 -18.09
CA THR A 208 -15.49 -20.99 -17.91
C THR A 208 -16.55 -21.30 -16.85
N LEU A 209 -16.95 -22.56 -16.69
CA LEU A 209 -17.90 -22.96 -15.63
C LEU A 209 -17.34 -22.69 -14.24
N LEU A 210 -16.06 -23.03 -14.00
CA LEU A 210 -15.42 -22.79 -12.71
C LEU A 210 -15.32 -21.29 -12.40
N LEU A 211 -14.95 -20.47 -13.39
CA LEU A 211 -14.94 -19.01 -13.27
C LEU A 211 -16.33 -18.46 -12.91
N LEU A 212 -17.39 -18.92 -13.59
CA LEU A 212 -18.76 -18.54 -13.27
C LEU A 212 -19.17 -18.93 -11.84
N LEU A 213 -18.72 -20.09 -11.34
CA LEU A 213 -18.98 -20.52 -9.97
C LEU A 213 -18.25 -19.66 -8.94
N ILE A 214 -16.99 -19.30 -9.20
CA ILE A 214 -16.21 -18.39 -8.33
C ILE A 214 -16.89 -17.01 -8.29
N PHE A 215 -17.24 -16.47 -9.46
CA PHE A 215 -17.95 -15.19 -9.57
C PHE A 215 -19.28 -15.22 -8.82
N ALA A 216 -20.08 -16.28 -9.00
CA ALA A 216 -21.36 -16.44 -8.30
C ALA A 216 -21.16 -16.55 -6.78
N GLY A 217 -20.11 -17.23 -6.33
CA GLY A 217 -19.71 -17.28 -4.92
C GLY A 217 -19.36 -15.89 -4.37
N ALA A 218 -18.55 -15.11 -5.09
CA ALA A 218 -18.19 -13.74 -4.73
C ALA A 218 -19.40 -12.78 -4.69
N ALA A 219 -20.32 -12.93 -5.63
CA ALA A 219 -21.57 -12.18 -5.64
C ALA A 219 -22.46 -12.58 -4.44
N ALA A 220 -22.61 -13.87 -4.18
CA ALA A 220 -23.42 -14.37 -3.06
C ALA A 220 -22.85 -13.94 -1.70
N THR A 221 -21.53 -13.98 -1.50
CA THR A 221 -20.89 -13.48 -0.27
C THR A 221 -21.10 -11.98 -0.11
N SER A 222 -20.96 -11.21 -1.19
CA SER A 222 -21.20 -9.76 -1.17
C SER A 222 -22.65 -9.42 -0.84
N ILE A 223 -23.62 -10.12 -1.44
CA ILE A 223 -25.05 -9.96 -1.13
C ILE A 223 -25.33 -10.34 0.32
N ALA A 224 -24.75 -11.43 0.83
CA ALA A 224 -24.90 -11.84 2.22
C ALA A 224 -24.31 -10.81 3.20
N SER A 225 -23.13 -10.27 2.90
CA SER A 225 -22.50 -9.18 3.67
C SER A 225 -23.39 -7.94 3.72
N LEU A 226 -23.95 -7.54 2.59
CA LEU A 226 -24.89 -6.42 2.52
C LEU A 226 -26.18 -6.70 3.31
N ALA A 227 -26.79 -7.87 3.12
CA ALA A 227 -28.02 -8.24 3.80
C ALA A 227 -27.85 -8.30 5.32
N LYS A 228 -26.70 -8.78 5.81
CA LYS A 228 -26.43 -8.95 7.24
C LYS A 228 -25.99 -7.65 7.93
N PHE A 229 -25.15 -6.84 7.30
CA PHE A 229 -24.48 -5.71 7.95
C PHE A 229 -24.88 -4.33 7.44
N SER A 230 -25.80 -4.20 6.47
CA SER A 230 -26.24 -2.89 5.94
C SER A 230 -26.75 -1.91 7.00
N GLY A 231 -27.28 -2.41 8.12
CA GLY A 231 -27.72 -1.60 9.26
C GLY A 231 -26.58 -1.09 10.16
N HIS A 232 -25.41 -1.74 10.14
CA HIS A 232 -24.29 -1.46 11.04
C HIS A 232 -23.53 -0.20 10.62
N GLU A 233 -23.23 0.70 11.55
CA GLU A 233 -22.58 1.98 11.24
C GLU A 233 -21.18 1.82 10.64
N THR A 234 -20.38 0.89 11.17
CA THR A 234 -19.07 0.52 10.58
C THR A 234 -19.19 0.13 9.11
N PHE A 235 -20.22 -0.65 8.74
CA PHE A 235 -20.39 -1.09 7.36
C PHE A 235 -20.68 0.11 6.43
N LYS A 236 -21.63 0.97 6.80
CA LYS A 236 -21.96 2.18 6.03
C LYS A 236 -20.79 3.15 5.93
N GLY A 237 -20.09 3.38 7.05
CA GLY A 237 -18.95 4.26 7.15
C GLY A 237 -17.82 3.82 6.23
N VAL A 238 -17.41 2.54 6.34
CA VAL A 238 -16.37 1.96 5.49
C VAL A 238 -16.75 2.08 4.01
N LEU A 239 -17.98 1.72 3.61
CA LEU A 239 -18.36 1.82 2.19
C LEU A 239 -18.32 3.26 1.66
N ARG A 240 -18.89 4.21 2.40
CA ARG A 240 -18.94 5.63 2.00
C ARG A 240 -17.54 6.21 1.86
N GLU A 241 -16.69 5.95 2.84
CA GLU A 241 -15.35 6.54 2.91
C GLU A 241 -14.39 5.86 1.95
N SER A 242 -14.46 4.54 1.82
CA SER A 242 -13.65 3.79 0.85
C SER A 242 -14.02 4.16 -0.58
N ALA A 243 -15.30 4.42 -0.89
CA ALA A 243 -15.71 4.92 -2.20
C ALA A 243 -15.15 6.31 -2.51
N ALA A 244 -15.11 7.21 -1.51
CA ALA A 244 -14.47 8.52 -1.67
C ALA A 244 -12.95 8.39 -1.85
N SER A 245 -12.31 7.50 -1.09
CA SER A 245 -10.88 7.17 -1.22
C SER A 245 -10.54 6.62 -2.61
N PHE A 246 -11.36 5.70 -3.13
CA PHE A 246 -11.22 5.14 -4.47
C PHE A 246 -11.24 6.20 -5.58
N ALA A 247 -12.12 7.20 -5.47
CA ALA A 247 -12.18 8.29 -6.45
C ALA A 247 -10.89 9.12 -6.47
N ILE A 248 -10.30 9.39 -5.30
CA ILE A 248 -9.02 10.12 -5.18
C ILE A 248 -7.88 9.26 -5.75
N VAL A 249 -7.81 7.99 -5.33
CA VAL A 249 -6.80 7.03 -5.78
C VAL A 249 -6.80 6.89 -7.30
N SER A 250 -7.98 6.72 -7.91
CA SER A 250 -8.11 6.58 -9.37
C SER A 250 -7.53 7.78 -10.13
N ALA A 251 -7.68 8.99 -9.60
CA ALA A 251 -7.09 10.19 -10.19
C ALA A 251 -5.55 10.20 -10.05
N LEU A 252 -5.03 9.80 -8.88
CA LEU A 252 -3.59 9.77 -8.60
C LEU A 252 -2.86 8.69 -9.41
N SER A 253 -3.46 7.52 -9.63
CA SER A 253 -2.85 6.42 -10.40
C SER A 253 -2.49 6.85 -11.83
N SER A 254 -3.25 7.78 -12.42
CA SER A 254 -2.93 8.33 -13.75
C SER A 254 -1.62 9.14 -13.75
N LEU A 255 -1.30 9.84 -12.66
CA LEU A 255 -0.05 10.58 -12.53
C LEU A 255 1.16 9.64 -12.39
N ALA A 256 1.01 8.55 -11.64
CA ALA A 256 2.05 7.53 -11.50
C ALA A 256 2.36 6.86 -12.84
N GLY A 257 1.33 6.50 -13.61
CA GLY A 257 1.49 5.92 -14.95
C GLY A 257 2.22 6.87 -15.92
N ALA A 258 1.92 8.17 -15.88
CA ALA A 258 2.62 9.17 -16.67
C ALA A 258 4.11 9.29 -16.28
N ALA A 259 4.41 9.27 -14.98
CA ALA A 259 5.79 9.31 -14.49
C ALA A 259 6.58 8.05 -14.89
N LEU A 260 5.99 6.86 -14.75
CA LEU A 260 6.61 5.60 -15.14
C LEU A 260 6.96 5.56 -16.65
N ARG A 261 6.07 6.07 -17.50
CA ARG A 261 6.35 6.21 -18.93
C ARG A 261 7.56 7.12 -19.18
N GLY A 262 7.63 8.26 -18.50
CA GLY A 262 8.78 9.16 -18.58
C GLY A 262 10.08 8.49 -18.14
N ILE A 263 10.04 7.62 -17.12
CA ILE A 263 11.23 6.85 -16.69
C ILE A 263 11.69 5.98 -17.87
N GLY A 264 10.77 5.24 -18.49
CA GLY A 264 11.09 4.43 -19.68
C GLY A 264 11.71 5.22 -20.82
N ASP A 265 11.23 6.44 -21.07
CA ASP A 265 11.79 7.33 -22.10
C ASP A 265 13.23 7.79 -21.79
N VAL A 266 13.61 7.89 -20.50
CA VAL A 266 14.94 8.31 -20.05
C VAL A 266 15.94 7.15 -19.98
N ILE A 267 15.52 6.00 -19.42
CA ILE A 267 16.44 4.91 -19.09
C ILE A 267 16.48 3.77 -20.11
N GLY A 268 15.55 3.73 -21.08
CA GLY A 268 15.50 2.68 -22.09
C GLY A 268 15.48 1.28 -21.49
N GLU A 269 16.46 0.43 -21.80
CA GLU A 269 16.56 -0.94 -21.30
C GLU A 269 17.44 -1.10 -20.03
N TYR A 270 17.65 -0.04 -19.23
CA TYR A 270 18.46 -0.13 -18.01
C TYR A 270 17.83 -1.03 -16.94
N ARG A 271 18.09 -2.34 -17.06
CA ARG A 271 17.54 -3.42 -16.22
C ARG A 271 17.73 -3.20 -14.72
N PRO A 272 18.87 -2.69 -14.22
CA PRO A 272 19.08 -2.58 -12.79
C PRO A 272 18.04 -1.72 -12.05
N LEU A 273 17.54 -0.65 -12.67
CA LEU A 273 16.50 0.18 -12.05
C LEU A 273 15.13 -0.51 -12.09
N TYR A 274 14.78 -1.17 -13.19
CA TYR A 274 13.50 -1.88 -13.31
C TYR A 274 13.33 -3.01 -12.29
N VAL A 275 14.42 -3.71 -11.95
CA VAL A 275 14.40 -4.79 -10.95
C VAL A 275 14.03 -4.26 -9.56
N VAL A 276 14.50 -3.07 -9.20
CA VAL A 276 14.29 -2.50 -7.85
C VAL A 276 13.14 -1.50 -7.79
N TYR A 277 12.61 -1.06 -8.93
CA TYR A 277 11.58 -0.02 -8.99
C TYR A 277 10.34 -0.35 -8.14
N PRO A 278 9.77 -1.57 -8.15
CA PRO A 278 8.65 -1.91 -7.26
C PRO A 278 8.99 -1.74 -5.78
N ALA A 279 10.16 -2.21 -5.34
CA ALA A 279 10.60 -2.05 -3.94
C ALA A 279 10.82 -0.58 -3.57
N VAL A 280 11.27 0.25 -4.52
CA VAL A 280 11.50 1.69 -4.29
C VAL A 280 10.18 2.43 -4.05
N ILE A 281 9.16 2.20 -4.87
CA ILE A 281 7.85 2.86 -4.70
C ILE A 281 7.11 2.34 -3.46
N ASP A 282 7.17 1.03 -3.20
CA ASP A 282 6.57 0.40 -2.02
C ASP A 282 7.18 0.95 -0.73
N THR A 283 8.51 0.99 -0.60
CA THR A 283 9.14 1.49 0.62
C THR A 283 8.77 2.94 0.95
N VAL A 284 8.62 3.82 -0.05
CA VAL A 284 8.17 5.20 0.21
C VAL A 284 6.69 5.22 0.61
N GLY A 285 5.85 4.43 -0.08
CA GLY A 285 4.44 4.25 0.28
C GLY A 285 4.26 3.75 1.70
N ASP A 286 5.09 2.79 2.11
CA ASP A 286 5.07 2.16 3.42
C ASP A 286 5.59 3.10 4.51
N VAL A 287 6.59 3.94 4.25
CA VAL A 287 6.92 5.05 5.16
C VAL A 287 5.73 5.99 5.35
N GLY A 288 5.03 6.32 4.26
CA GLY A 288 3.79 7.10 4.31
C GLY A 288 2.72 6.42 5.16
N SER A 289 2.54 5.12 5.00
CA SER A 289 1.61 4.31 5.79
C SER A 289 1.98 4.27 7.26
N ILE A 290 3.26 4.12 7.62
CA ILE A 290 3.70 4.09 9.02
C ILE A 290 3.44 5.45 9.68
N VAL A 291 3.89 6.53 9.05
CA VAL A 291 3.67 7.90 9.55
C VAL A 291 2.18 8.21 9.66
N GLY A 292 1.42 7.81 8.64
CA GLY A 292 -0.01 8.00 8.58
C GLY A 292 -0.76 7.21 9.65
N SER A 293 -0.59 5.89 9.68
CA SER A 293 -1.33 4.97 10.58
C SER A 293 -1.01 5.26 12.05
N THR A 294 0.25 5.50 12.40
CA THR A 294 0.60 5.91 13.78
C THR A 294 -0.05 7.24 14.16
N TYR A 295 -0.18 8.16 13.21
CA TYR A 295 -0.85 9.43 13.45
C TYR A 295 -2.37 9.24 13.59
N THR A 296 -3.01 8.43 12.75
CA THR A 296 -4.47 8.15 12.84
C THR A 296 -4.83 7.40 14.11
N THR A 297 -4.04 6.38 14.51
CA THR A 297 -4.20 5.70 15.79
C THR A 297 -4.10 6.68 16.96
N LYS A 298 -3.10 7.55 16.98
CA LYS A 298 -2.94 8.55 18.05
C LYS A 298 -4.06 9.60 18.06
N LEU A 299 -4.65 9.93 16.91
CA LEU A 299 -5.86 10.76 16.84
C LEU A 299 -7.06 10.01 17.45
N ALA A 300 -7.24 8.73 17.10
CA ALA A 300 -8.33 7.90 17.62
C ALA A 300 -8.24 7.69 19.14
N LEU A 301 -7.03 7.56 19.69
CA LEU A 301 -6.77 7.47 21.12
C LEU A 301 -6.88 8.82 21.85
N GLY A 302 -7.01 9.94 21.13
CA GLY A 302 -7.04 11.28 21.72
C GLY A 302 -5.68 11.78 22.24
N GLU A 303 -4.58 11.12 21.88
CA GLU A 303 -3.22 11.49 22.27
C GLU A 303 -2.69 12.70 21.48
N LEU A 304 -3.15 12.84 20.24
CA LEU A 304 -2.80 13.94 19.34
C LEU A 304 -4.04 14.71 18.89
N GLY A 305 -3.82 16.00 18.60
CA GLY A 305 -4.81 16.84 17.92
C GLY A 305 -4.62 16.80 16.40
N ALA A 306 -5.70 16.98 15.66
CA ALA A 306 -5.69 17.16 14.21
C ALA A 306 -5.26 18.61 13.86
N ASP A 307 -4.03 18.98 14.21
CA ASP A 307 -3.44 20.29 13.99
C ASP A 307 -1.93 20.20 13.73
N ALA A 308 -1.32 21.35 13.39
CA ALA A 308 0.12 21.42 13.12
C ALA A 308 0.99 20.95 14.30
N ARG A 309 0.48 21.09 15.54
CA ARG A 309 1.19 20.64 16.74
C ARG A 309 1.17 19.12 16.85
N GLY A 310 0.05 18.48 16.54
CA GLY A 310 -0.06 17.02 16.45
C GLY A 310 0.86 16.46 15.36
N MET A 311 0.91 17.10 14.20
CA MET A 311 1.85 16.73 13.14
C MET A 311 3.31 16.86 13.59
N ALA A 312 3.67 17.97 14.24
CA ALA A 312 5.02 18.19 14.75
C ALA A 312 5.44 17.15 15.81
N ARG A 313 4.49 16.69 16.65
CA ARG A 313 4.73 15.60 17.62
C ARG A 313 4.94 14.23 16.96
N SER A 314 4.62 14.09 15.68
CA SER A 314 4.84 12.85 14.92
C SER A 314 6.19 12.84 14.20
N LEU A 315 6.99 13.92 14.30
CA LEU A 315 8.32 14.01 13.68
C LEU A 315 9.28 12.86 14.05
N PRO A 316 9.32 12.33 15.30
CA PRO A 316 10.17 11.18 15.60
C PRO A 316 9.83 9.95 14.75
N VAL A 317 8.54 9.72 14.46
CA VAL A 317 8.09 8.63 13.57
C VAL A 317 8.55 8.88 12.13
N VAL A 318 8.45 10.13 11.66
CA VAL A 318 8.92 10.52 10.32
C VAL A 318 10.42 10.27 10.20
N VAL A 319 11.21 10.75 11.16
CA VAL A 319 12.67 10.62 11.16
C VAL A 319 13.11 9.16 11.26
N GLY A 320 12.52 8.38 12.17
CA GLY A 320 12.85 6.96 12.33
C GLY A 320 12.49 6.12 11.09
N SER A 321 11.32 6.36 10.51
CA SER A 321 10.89 5.68 9.28
C SER A 321 11.71 6.10 8.07
N TRP A 322 12.06 7.37 7.96
CA TRP A 322 12.94 7.86 6.89
C TRP A 322 14.33 7.22 6.99
N ALA A 323 14.94 7.21 8.18
CA ALA A 323 16.23 6.56 8.41
C ALA A 323 16.18 5.06 8.04
N SER A 324 15.07 4.37 8.36
CA SER A 324 14.86 2.97 7.99
C SER A 324 14.79 2.78 6.47
N SER A 325 14.06 3.66 5.78
CA SER A 325 13.96 3.62 4.31
C SER A 325 15.30 3.85 3.62
N LEU A 326 16.19 4.69 4.18
CA LEU A 326 17.54 4.88 3.65
C LEU A 326 18.36 3.59 3.72
N LEU A 327 18.19 2.79 4.79
CA LEU A 327 18.85 1.48 4.92
C LEU A 327 18.32 0.49 3.89
N VAL A 328 17.00 0.45 3.68
CA VAL A 328 16.38 -0.41 2.64
C VAL A 328 16.88 0.02 1.26
N PHE A 329 16.82 1.30 0.92
CA PHE A 329 17.32 1.82 -0.35
C PHE A 329 18.81 1.53 -0.58
N ALA A 330 19.63 1.59 0.47
CA ALA A 330 21.04 1.24 0.38
C ALA A 330 21.28 -0.25 0.07
N SER A 331 20.33 -1.13 0.42
CA SER A 331 20.40 -2.57 0.14
C SER A 331 19.92 -2.97 -1.25
N LEU A 332 19.18 -2.10 -1.96
CA LEU A 332 18.60 -2.43 -3.27
C LEU A 332 19.62 -2.54 -4.41
N PRO A 333 20.67 -1.69 -4.54
CA PRO A 333 21.68 -1.84 -5.58
C PRO A 333 22.43 -3.18 -5.56
N PRO A 334 22.97 -3.68 -4.43
CA PRO A 334 23.60 -5.00 -4.42
C PRO A 334 22.61 -6.13 -4.70
N LEU A 335 21.34 -5.99 -4.29
CA LEU A 335 20.28 -6.93 -4.67
C LEU A 335 20.06 -6.93 -6.19
N SER A 336 19.97 -5.76 -6.81
CA SER A 336 19.85 -5.60 -8.26
C SER A 336 21.04 -6.22 -9.02
N ALA A 337 22.25 -6.04 -8.49
CA ALA A 337 23.47 -6.62 -9.06
C ALA A 337 23.44 -8.14 -9.08
N ALA A 338 22.86 -8.77 -8.05
CA ALA A 338 22.73 -10.23 -7.99
C ALA A 338 21.85 -10.80 -9.12
N PHE A 339 20.87 -10.02 -9.63
CA PHE A 339 19.98 -10.44 -10.72
C PHE A 339 20.45 -9.99 -12.11
N THR A 340 21.12 -8.85 -12.21
CA THR A 340 21.48 -8.22 -13.49
C THR A 340 22.96 -8.36 -13.85
N GLY A 341 23.82 -8.73 -12.90
CA GLY A 341 25.26 -8.78 -13.09
C GLY A 341 25.92 -7.41 -13.25
N CYS A 342 25.29 -6.35 -12.75
CA CYS A 342 25.80 -4.98 -12.93
C CYS A 342 27.14 -4.76 -12.21
N SER A 343 27.96 -3.89 -12.78
CA SER A 343 29.28 -3.51 -12.26
C SER A 343 29.16 -2.70 -10.96
N LEU A 344 30.26 -2.61 -10.21
CA LEU A 344 30.33 -1.78 -9.00
C LEU A 344 30.02 -0.30 -9.30
N ALA A 345 30.45 0.22 -10.46
CA ALA A 345 30.18 1.59 -10.85
C ALA A 345 28.68 1.84 -11.06
N GLU A 346 27.98 0.90 -11.72
CA GLU A 346 26.53 0.95 -11.90
C GLU A 346 25.79 0.84 -10.56
N CYS A 347 26.26 -0.02 -9.65
CA CYS A 347 25.71 -0.12 -8.30
C CYS A 347 25.79 1.22 -7.55
N LEU A 348 26.95 1.91 -7.63
CA LEU A 348 27.16 3.19 -6.97
C LEU A 348 26.32 4.31 -7.61
N SER A 349 26.18 4.30 -8.94
CA SER A 349 25.30 5.24 -9.64
C SER A 349 23.83 5.03 -9.24
N LEU A 350 23.37 3.78 -9.25
CA LEU A 350 22.03 3.41 -8.81
C LEU A 350 21.80 3.81 -7.36
N LEU A 351 22.74 3.51 -6.45
CA LEU A 351 22.67 3.92 -5.05
C LEU A 351 22.46 5.43 -4.92
N ARG A 352 23.23 6.24 -5.65
CA ARG A 352 23.10 7.70 -5.63
C ARG A 352 21.71 8.14 -6.08
N VAL A 353 21.21 7.61 -7.18
CA VAL A 353 19.88 7.94 -7.71
C VAL A 353 18.77 7.56 -6.73
N LEU A 354 18.86 6.37 -6.13
CA LEU A 354 17.89 5.90 -5.15
C LEU A 354 17.88 6.78 -3.90
N LEU A 355 19.04 7.08 -3.32
CA LEU A 355 19.13 7.91 -2.11
C LEU A 355 18.65 9.35 -2.34
N LEU A 356 18.93 9.94 -3.51
CA LEU A 356 18.40 11.25 -3.88
C LEU A 356 16.87 11.22 -4.02
N SER A 357 16.34 10.19 -4.68
CA SER A 357 14.89 10.01 -4.80
C SER A 357 14.25 9.87 -3.42
N ASN A 358 14.81 9.05 -2.54
CA ASN A 358 14.30 8.86 -1.17
C ASN A 358 14.23 10.19 -0.41
N ALA A 359 15.31 10.98 -0.47
CA ALA A 359 15.41 12.24 0.23
C ALA A 359 14.38 13.28 -0.23
N VAL A 360 13.93 13.21 -1.49
CA VAL A 360 12.86 14.05 -2.03
C VAL A 360 11.48 13.49 -1.70
N SER A 361 11.27 12.19 -1.88
CA SER A 361 9.93 11.60 -1.80
C SER A 361 9.40 11.44 -0.38
N VAL A 362 10.24 10.98 0.56
CA VAL A 362 9.79 10.66 1.92
C VAL A 362 9.19 11.87 2.65
N PRO A 363 9.82 13.07 2.66
CA PRO A 363 9.23 14.24 3.31
C PRO A 363 7.87 14.64 2.73
N VAL A 364 7.72 14.54 1.40
CA VAL A 364 6.47 14.89 0.70
C VAL A 364 5.36 13.91 1.05
N VAL A 365 5.65 12.61 0.99
CA VAL A 365 4.67 11.55 1.28
C VAL A 365 4.30 11.52 2.75
N ALA A 366 5.26 11.67 3.66
CA ALA A 366 4.99 11.73 5.11
C ALA A 366 4.09 12.93 5.47
N LEU A 367 4.38 14.11 4.90
CA LEU A 367 3.55 15.30 5.10
C LEU A 367 2.15 15.12 4.53
N ALA A 368 2.03 14.53 3.34
CA ALA A 368 0.75 14.25 2.71
C ALA A 368 -0.08 13.25 3.51
N ALA A 369 0.52 12.18 4.05
CA ALA A 369 -0.17 11.20 4.89
C ALA A 369 -0.78 11.87 6.14
N MET A 370 -0.01 12.69 6.85
CA MET A 370 -0.52 13.45 8.00
C MET A 370 -1.58 14.49 7.61
N ALA A 371 -1.44 15.13 6.44
CA ALA A 371 -2.42 16.09 5.95
C ALA A 371 -3.75 15.42 5.57
N VAL A 372 -3.71 14.28 4.88
CA VAL A 372 -4.87 13.45 4.54
C VAL A 372 -5.58 13.02 5.83
N ALA A 373 -4.82 12.52 6.81
CA ALA A 373 -5.35 12.14 8.11
C ALA A 373 -6.06 13.31 8.82
N THR A 374 -5.40 14.47 8.86
CA THR A 374 -5.93 15.70 9.48
C THR A 374 -7.22 16.15 8.81
N VAL A 375 -7.28 16.16 7.47
CA VAL A 375 -8.45 16.59 6.71
C VAL A 375 -9.62 15.62 6.90
N ALA A 376 -9.36 14.30 6.85
CA ALA A 376 -10.38 13.29 7.08
C ALA A 376 -10.96 13.42 8.50
N TYR A 377 -10.10 13.48 9.51
CA TYR A 377 -10.50 13.60 10.92
C TYR A 377 -11.35 14.87 11.16
N ARG A 378 -10.91 16.02 10.64
CA ARG A 378 -11.66 17.30 10.78
C ARG A 378 -13.02 17.29 10.09
N ARG A 379 -13.23 16.43 9.10
CA ARG A 379 -14.51 16.24 8.41
C ARG A 379 -15.40 15.18 9.07
N GLY A 380 -14.96 14.59 10.19
CA GLY A 380 -15.69 13.51 10.86
C GLY A 380 -15.70 12.21 10.06
N LEU A 381 -14.73 12.03 9.15
CA LEU A 381 -14.50 10.79 8.42
C LEU A 381 -13.42 9.99 9.14
N ASP A 382 -13.45 8.67 9.02
CA ASP A 382 -12.36 7.84 9.52
C ASP A 382 -11.09 8.01 8.65
N PRO A 383 -9.99 8.56 9.20
CA PRO A 383 -8.73 8.71 8.49
C PRO A 383 -8.15 7.41 7.91
N ASP A 384 -8.40 6.27 8.55
CA ASP A 384 -7.86 4.97 8.14
C ASP A 384 -8.41 4.50 6.78
N SER A 385 -9.58 5.04 6.39
CA SER A 385 -10.18 4.81 5.07
C SER A 385 -9.42 5.52 3.92
N PHE A 386 -8.56 6.50 4.23
CA PHE A 386 -7.91 7.38 3.24
C PHE A 386 -6.40 7.30 3.24
N VAL A 387 -5.77 7.25 4.42
CA VAL A 387 -4.32 7.46 4.56
C VAL A 387 -3.50 6.45 3.75
N ASN A 388 -3.75 5.16 3.90
CA ASN A 388 -2.96 4.14 3.19
C ASN A 388 -3.25 4.14 1.68
N PRO A 389 -4.51 4.12 1.22
CA PRO A 389 -4.78 4.13 -0.22
C PRO A 389 -4.26 5.40 -0.93
N VAL A 390 -4.57 6.58 -0.38
CA VAL A 390 -4.13 7.85 -0.98
C VAL A 390 -2.62 8.00 -0.86
N GLY A 391 -2.06 7.63 0.30
CA GLY A 391 -0.62 7.72 0.57
C GLY A 391 0.21 6.85 -0.36
N SER A 392 -0.17 5.60 -0.58
CA SER A 392 0.53 4.69 -1.50
C SER A 392 0.44 5.17 -2.95
N SER A 393 -0.75 5.51 -3.46
CA SER A 393 -0.88 6.01 -4.85
C SER A 393 -0.17 7.34 -5.07
N LEU A 394 -0.13 8.22 -4.07
CA LEU A 394 0.65 9.44 -4.12
C LEU A 394 2.16 9.14 -4.09
N ALA A 395 2.58 8.17 -3.27
CA ALA A 395 3.97 7.76 -3.18
C ALA A 395 4.48 7.19 -4.51
N ASP A 396 3.67 6.40 -5.22
CA ASP A 396 4.02 5.90 -6.55
C ASP A 396 4.34 7.04 -7.51
N ALA A 397 3.47 8.05 -7.56
CA ALA A 397 3.66 9.22 -8.41
C ALA A 397 4.87 10.06 -7.97
N VAL A 398 4.93 10.45 -6.70
CA VAL A 398 5.98 11.32 -6.15
C VAL A 398 7.35 10.66 -6.27
N THR A 399 7.45 9.36 -5.97
CA THR A 399 8.70 8.60 -6.08
C THR A 399 9.14 8.44 -7.52
N SER A 400 8.21 8.18 -8.44
CA SER A 400 8.53 8.09 -9.86
C SER A 400 9.05 9.42 -10.44
N TYR A 401 8.43 10.55 -10.07
CA TYR A 401 8.95 11.86 -10.47
C TYR A 401 10.28 12.21 -9.79
N ALA A 402 10.48 11.83 -8.53
CA ALA A 402 11.75 12.03 -7.84
C ALA A 402 12.89 11.20 -8.45
N LEU A 403 12.60 9.96 -8.88
CA LEU A 403 13.51 9.14 -9.66
C LEU A 403 13.88 9.83 -10.96
N LEU A 404 12.91 10.34 -11.74
CA LEU A 404 13.17 11.09 -12.96
C LEU A 404 14.12 12.28 -12.76
N LEU A 405 13.86 13.09 -11.73
CA LEU A 405 14.72 14.23 -11.39
C LEU A 405 16.12 13.77 -10.98
N SER A 406 16.21 12.67 -10.22
CA SER A 406 17.48 12.11 -9.76
C SER A 406 18.30 11.55 -10.92
N LEU A 407 17.66 10.85 -11.86
CA LEU A 407 18.26 10.34 -13.11
C LEU A 407 18.81 11.50 -13.96
N ALA A 408 18.04 12.57 -14.13
CA ALA A 408 18.48 13.76 -14.86
C ALA A 408 19.71 14.43 -14.21
N SER A 409 19.81 14.38 -12.87
CA SER A 409 20.93 14.97 -12.11
C SER A 409 22.21 14.11 -12.10
N ALA A 410 22.08 12.79 -12.31
CA ALA A 410 23.19 11.85 -12.22
C ALA A 410 24.04 11.76 -13.50
N GLY A 411 23.57 12.35 -14.62
CA GLY A 411 24.18 12.17 -15.94
C GLY A 411 23.75 10.85 -16.59
N LYS A 412 24.14 10.61 -17.85
CA LYS A 412 23.85 9.33 -18.52
C LYS A 412 24.61 8.19 -17.84
N PHE A 413 23.89 7.09 -17.59
CA PHE A 413 24.45 5.79 -17.21
C PHE A 413 25.38 5.25 -18.29
#